data_AF-U9UER8-F1
#
_entry.id   AF-U9UER8-F1
#
_cell.length_a   1.000
_cell.length_b   1.000
_cell.length_c   1.000
_cell.angle_alpha   90.00
_cell.angle_beta   90.00
_cell.angle_gamma   90.00
#
_symmetry.space_group_name_H-M   'P 1'
#
loop_
_entity.id
_entity.type
_entity.pdbx_description
1 polymer ?
#
loop_
_entity_poly.entity_id
_entity_poly.type
_entity_poly.pdbx_seq_one_letter_code
_entity_poly.pdbx_strand_id
1 'polypeptide(L)'
;MSYKFESEVLEALEKLLKTETNYDVIIHIGKKPDNKEFHAHSGFLCCRSNYFNSIISAKDTIKKDGKYIVNMPNITPQAFDVIITYFYTGYVNMTNKTGVEILNMMTAFDDLKLNQLIKLAEDFLTKHHQNFLTNDPIEILQMVHSHKIFNNIQDFCLKFISSKPNILFNSVKFANLLAPLLEIILKQDDLVLDEIEIWENLVKWGLAKDKILDEDVSKWNQEKFNIFERVLHKLIPLIRFYDISSEDYFNKVRTYEQILSKELREDILKFHMVPGYKLTLNKYPKRCSKSNIDSSLINIEHIALFSNWIERKDNYKYNNNMPYEFNLILRGGRDSFDPKSFHNNCDNKGATIT
;
A
#
# COMPACT_ATOMS: atom_id res chain seq x y z
N MET A 1 44.06 4.26 -36.37
CA MET A 1 43.44 5.30 -35.52
C MET A 1 41.93 5.17 -35.71
N SER A 2 41.13 5.10 -34.64
CA SER A 2 39.66 4.95 -34.73
C SER A 2 38.97 6.14 -34.07
N TYR A 3 37.95 6.69 -34.72
CA TYR A 3 37.14 7.80 -34.23
C TYR A 3 35.69 7.34 -34.07
N LYS A 4 35.00 7.82 -33.03
CA LYS A 4 33.61 7.48 -32.71
C LYS A 4 32.78 8.76 -32.69
N PHE A 5 31.69 8.77 -33.45
CA PHE A 5 30.76 9.90 -33.56
C PHE A 5 29.38 9.50 -33.00
N GLU A 6 29.35 9.01 -31.76
CA GLU A 6 28.15 8.45 -31.14
C GLU A 6 27.03 9.50 -30.96
N SER A 7 27.38 10.75 -30.70
CA SER A 7 26.43 11.86 -30.57
C SER A 7 25.69 12.17 -31.87
N GLU A 8 26.39 12.17 -33.01
CA GLU A 8 25.78 12.45 -34.33
C GLU A 8 24.73 11.40 -34.70
N VAL A 9 24.96 10.14 -34.33
CA VAL A 9 23.99 9.06 -34.52
C VAL A 9 22.73 9.31 -33.68
N LEU A 10 22.88 9.67 -32.40
CA LEU A 10 21.74 9.96 -31.52
C LEU A 10 20.93 11.17 -32.01
N GLU A 11 21.59 12.24 -32.45
CA GLU A 11 20.94 13.42 -33.04
C GLU A 11 20.15 13.07 -34.31
N ALA A 12 20.70 12.19 -35.16
CA ALA A 12 20.01 11.71 -36.35
C ALA A 12 18.77 10.88 -36.00
N LEU A 13 18.83 10.04 -34.96
CA LEU A 13 17.69 9.25 -34.47
C LEU A 13 16.61 10.13 -33.83
N GLU A 14 17.00 11.14 -33.05
CA GLU A 14 16.06 12.11 -32.50
C GLU A 14 15.35 12.90 -33.62
N LYS A 15 16.10 13.29 -34.66
CA LYS A 15 15.53 13.93 -35.84
C LYS A 15 14.54 13.00 -36.56
N LEU A 16 14.89 11.73 -36.74
CA LEU A 16 14.02 10.73 -37.37
C LEU A 16 12.70 10.55 -36.61
N LEU A 17 12.75 10.52 -35.27
CA LEU A 17 11.56 10.45 -34.42
C LEU A 17 10.66 11.69 -34.61
N LYS A 18 11.25 12.89 -34.71
CA LYS A 18 10.51 14.15 -34.87
C LYS A 18 9.92 14.35 -36.27
N THR A 19 10.64 13.92 -37.31
CA THR A 19 10.19 14.13 -38.70
C THR A 19 9.15 13.12 -39.14
N GLU A 20 9.04 11.98 -38.43
CA GLU A 20 8.09 10.90 -38.73
C GLU A 20 8.15 10.46 -40.20
N THR A 21 9.34 10.47 -40.80
CA THR A 21 9.55 10.08 -42.20
C THR A 21 9.86 8.59 -42.30
N ASN A 22 9.28 7.88 -43.27
CA ASN A 22 9.51 6.44 -43.52
C ASN A 22 9.07 5.52 -42.37
N TYR A 23 8.12 5.96 -41.53
CA TYR A 23 7.53 5.10 -40.51
C TYR A 23 6.76 3.93 -41.12
N ASP A 24 6.86 2.78 -40.47
CA ASP A 24 6.16 1.54 -40.84
C ASP A 24 5.29 1.00 -39.69
N VAL A 25 5.23 1.70 -38.55
CA VAL A 25 4.39 1.38 -37.39
C VAL A 25 3.53 2.59 -37.01
N ILE A 26 2.23 2.36 -36.80
CA ILE A 26 1.28 3.31 -36.23
C ILE A 26 0.84 2.76 -34.86
N ILE A 27 1.02 3.57 -33.81
CA ILE A 27 0.70 3.19 -32.43
C ILE A 27 -0.38 4.13 -31.90
N HIS A 28 -1.55 3.58 -31.60
CA HIS A 28 -2.63 4.32 -30.94
C HIS A 28 -2.50 4.15 -29.42
N ILE A 29 -2.26 5.27 -28.73
CA ILE A 29 -2.06 5.34 -27.29
C ILE A 29 -3.28 5.99 -26.63
N GLY A 30 -3.66 5.47 -25.47
CA GLY A 30 -4.73 6.02 -24.64
C GLY A 30 -6.14 5.72 -25.15
N LYS A 31 -7.12 6.34 -24.49
CA LYS A 31 -8.56 6.27 -24.80
C LYS A 31 -9.11 7.69 -24.85
N LYS A 32 -10.14 7.93 -25.67
CA LYS A 32 -10.81 9.24 -25.72
C LYS A 32 -11.23 9.69 -24.31
N PRO A 33 -11.03 10.97 -23.94
CA PRO A 33 -10.55 12.07 -24.77
C PRO A 33 -9.01 12.19 -24.88
N ASP A 34 -8.25 11.45 -24.08
CA ASP A 34 -6.79 11.52 -24.01
C ASP A 34 -6.15 10.39 -24.83
N ASN A 35 -6.28 10.49 -26.15
CA ASN A 35 -5.67 9.55 -27.09
C ASN A 35 -4.77 10.26 -28.10
N LYS A 36 -3.68 9.62 -28.48
CA LYS A 36 -2.70 10.15 -29.44
C LYS A 36 -2.20 9.04 -30.36
N GLU A 37 -2.00 9.39 -31.62
CA GLU A 37 -1.38 8.52 -32.62
C GLU A 37 0.12 8.83 -32.69
N PHE A 38 0.94 7.78 -32.76
CA PHE A 38 2.38 7.86 -32.84
C PHE A 38 2.89 7.11 -34.07
N HIS A 39 3.83 7.72 -34.79
CA HIS A 39 4.52 7.12 -35.92
C HIS A 39 5.90 6.64 -35.51
N ALA A 40 6.23 5.38 -35.82
CA ALA A 40 7.48 4.75 -35.40
C ALA A 40 8.03 3.75 -36.41
N HIS A 41 9.25 3.29 -36.16
CA HIS A 41 10.01 2.40 -37.02
C HIS A 41 10.18 1.03 -36.34
N SER A 42 9.69 -0.03 -36.99
CA SER A 42 9.66 -1.39 -36.45
C SER A 42 11.05 -1.88 -36.05
N GLY A 43 12.06 -1.63 -36.89
CA GLY A 43 13.45 -2.02 -36.62
C GLY A 43 13.98 -1.48 -35.29
N PHE A 44 13.69 -0.22 -34.95
CA PHE A 44 14.12 0.37 -33.69
C PHE A 44 13.34 -0.19 -32.50
N LEU A 45 12.02 -0.28 -32.62
CA LEU A 45 11.17 -0.82 -31.56
C LEU A 45 11.54 -2.27 -31.23
N CYS A 46 11.69 -3.13 -32.24
CA CYS A 46 12.03 -4.54 -32.06
C CYS A 46 13.42 -4.75 -31.46
N CYS A 47 14.42 -3.94 -31.84
CA CYS A 47 15.77 -4.03 -31.28
C CYS A 47 15.85 -3.57 -29.81
N ARG A 48 14.94 -2.70 -29.38
CA ARG A 48 14.98 -2.06 -28.05
C ARG A 48 13.96 -2.63 -27.07
N SER A 49 12.97 -3.36 -27.56
CA SER A 49 11.89 -3.93 -26.74
C SER A 49 11.47 -5.30 -27.23
N ASN A 50 11.67 -6.31 -26.37
CA ASN A 50 11.17 -7.66 -26.61
C ASN A 50 9.64 -7.69 -26.74
N TYR A 51 8.94 -6.78 -26.07
CA TYR A 51 7.49 -6.63 -26.19
C TYR A 51 7.13 -6.25 -27.63
N PHE A 52 7.72 -5.16 -28.15
CA PHE A 52 7.47 -4.73 -29.53
C PHE A 52 7.92 -5.77 -30.55
N ASN A 53 9.08 -6.40 -30.34
CA ASN A 53 9.55 -7.48 -31.19
C ASN A 53 8.54 -8.64 -31.28
N SER A 54 7.93 -9.01 -30.16
CA SER A 54 6.95 -10.09 -30.09
C SER A 54 5.65 -9.73 -30.81
N ILE A 55 5.11 -8.52 -30.58
CA ILE A 55 3.83 -8.13 -31.18
C ILE A 55 3.98 -7.80 -32.67
N ILE A 56 5.12 -7.29 -33.13
CA ILE A 56 5.33 -6.93 -34.54
C ILE A 56 5.60 -8.20 -35.37
N SER A 57 6.41 -9.13 -34.83
CA SER A 57 6.77 -10.38 -35.50
C SER A 57 5.68 -11.45 -35.44
N ALA A 58 4.57 -11.21 -34.73
CA ALA A 58 3.46 -12.15 -34.68
C ALA A 58 2.84 -12.36 -36.08
N LYS A 59 2.33 -13.57 -36.33
CA LYS A 59 1.72 -13.90 -37.63
C LYS A 59 0.45 -13.10 -37.90
N ASP A 60 -0.31 -12.81 -36.85
CA ASP A 60 -1.62 -12.17 -36.92
C ASP A 60 -1.55 -10.65 -36.68
N THR A 61 -0.36 -10.05 -36.80
CA THR A 61 -0.19 -8.61 -36.62
C THR A 61 -0.95 -7.84 -37.68
N ILE A 62 -1.80 -6.91 -37.24
CA ILE A 62 -2.61 -6.09 -38.14
C ILE A 62 -1.70 -5.18 -38.95
N LYS A 63 -1.90 -5.19 -40.27
CA LYS A 63 -1.31 -4.22 -41.19
C LYS A 63 -2.39 -3.47 -41.95
N LYS A 64 -2.23 -2.14 -42.07
CA LYS A 64 -3.06 -1.29 -42.93
C LYS A 64 -2.14 -0.48 -43.82
N ASP A 65 -2.38 -0.52 -45.13
CA ASP A 65 -1.56 0.17 -46.14
C ASP A 65 -0.05 -0.12 -46.00
N GLY A 66 0.28 -1.39 -45.70
CA GLY A 66 1.66 -1.85 -45.49
C GLY A 66 2.27 -1.54 -44.12
N LYS A 67 1.59 -0.78 -43.25
CA LYS A 67 2.09 -0.37 -41.92
C LYS A 67 1.50 -1.21 -40.80
N TYR A 68 2.31 -1.56 -39.81
CA TYR A 68 1.87 -2.27 -38.60
C TYR A 68 0.99 -1.37 -37.73
N ILE A 69 -0.11 -1.92 -37.20
CA ILE A 69 -1.02 -1.19 -36.30
C ILE A 69 -0.93 -1.79 -34.89
N VAL A 70 -0.61 -0.95 -33.92
CA VAL A 70 -0.50 -1.33 -32.50
C VAL A 70 -1.45 -0.46 -31.67
N ASN A 71 -2.21 -1.08 -30.76
CA ASN A 71 -3.15 -0.38 -29.89
C ASN A 71 -2.76 -0.62 -28.43
N MET A 72 -2.58 0.47 -27.69
CA MET A 72 -2.15 0.46 -26.29
C MET A 72 -3.03 1.42 -25.46
N PRO A 73 -4.28 1.04 -25.20
CA PRO A 73 -5.27 1.95 -24.65
C PRO A 73 -5.11 2.19 -23.13
N ASN A 74 -4.19 1.48 -22.47
CA ASN A 74 -3.93 1.59 -21.03
C ASN A 74 -2.70 2.46 -20.71
N ILE A 75 -1.96 2.91 -21.72
CA ILE A 75 -0.82 3.82 -21.57
C ILE A 75 -1.28 5.23 -21.89
N THR A 76 -0.83 6.23 -21.14
CA THR A 76 -1.12 7.64 -21.42
C THR A 76 -0.20 8.17 -22.53
N PRO A 77 -0.66 9.12 -23.37
CA PRO A 77 0.19 9.75 -24.38
C PRO A 77 1.50 10.31 -23.82
N GLN A 78 1.44 10.96 -22.67
CA GLN A 78 2.60 11.52 -22.00
C GLN A 78 3.62 10.46 -21.55
N ALA A 79 3.17 9.34 -21.00
CA ALA A 79 4.06 8.26 -20.62
C ALA A 79 4.71 7.64 -21.87
N PHE A 80 3.95 7.49 -22.96
CA PHE A 80 4.48 6.96 -24.20
C PHE A 80 5.46 7.90 -24.90
N ASP A 81 5.26 9.23 -24.83
CA ASP A 81 6.23 10.22 -25.32
C ASP A 81 7.62 10.01 -24.69
N VAL A 82 7.68 9.65 -23.41
CA VAL A 82 8.95 9.33 -22.72
C VAL A 82 9.52 7.99 -23.19
N ILE A 83 8.67 6.97 -23.35
CA ILE A 83 9.07 5.63 -23.80
C ILE A 83 9.62 5.65 -25.23
N ILE A 84 8.90 6.30 -26.15
CA ILE A 84 9.32 6.37 -27.56
C ILE A 84 10.63 7.16 -27.67
N THR A 85 10.78 8.25 -26.91
CA THR A 85 12.06 8.99 -26.84
C THR A 85 13.19 8.08 -26.34
N TYR A 86 12.97 7.33 -25.27
CA TYR A 86 13.95 6.39 -24.72
C TYR A 86 14.38 5.31 -25.74
N PHE A 87 13.46 4.81 -26.57
CA PHE A 87 13.82 3.81 -27.58
C PHE A 87 14.76 4.37 -28.64
N TYR A 88 14.59 5.63 -29.05
CA TYR A 88 15.41 6.24 -30.11
C TYR A 88 16.72 6.81 -29.59
N THR A 89 16.71 7.42 -28.41
CA THR A 89 17.85 8.22 -27.91
C THR A 89 18.51 7.65 -26.67
N GLY A 90 17.87 6.67 -26.00
CA GLY A 90 18.31 6.18 -24.70
C GLY A 90 18.06 7.16 -23.54
N TYR A 91 17.47 8.33 -23.81
CA TYR A 91 17.23 9.37 -22.83
C TYR A 91 15.84 9.26 -22.19
N VAL A 92 15.76 9.48 -20.88
CA VAL A 92 14.51 9.46 -20.10
C VAL A 92 14.40 10.75 -19.31
N ASN A 93 13.36 11.56 -19.58
CA ASN A 93 13.15 12.83 -18.90
C ASN A 93 12.01 12.75 -17.87
N MET A 94 12.38 12.69 -16.59
CA MET A 94 11.45 12.73 -15.46
C MET A 94 11.37 14.12 -14.80
N THR A 95 12.15 15.09 -15.28
CA THR A 95 12.17 16.46 -14.73
C THR A 95 10.80 17.12 -14.90
N ASN A 96 10.39 17.89 -13.89
CA ASN A 96 9.12 18.63 -13.82
C ASN A 96 7.86 17.76 -13.96
N LYS A 97 7.96 16.44 -13.74
CA LYS A 97 6.80 15.56 -13.68
C LYS A 97 6.21 15.53 -12.27
N THR A 98 4.91 15.39 -12.16
CA THR A 98 4.20 15.14 -10.90
C THR A 98 4.34 13.68 -10.47
N GLY A 99 4.11 13.38 -9.19
CA GLY A 99 4.17 12.00 -8.70
C GLY A 99 3.19 11.05 -9.41
N VAL A 100 2.00 11.55 -9.78
CA VAL A 100 1.01 10.78 -10.58
C VAL A 100 1.56 10.47 -11.97
N GLU A 101 2.19 11.44 -12.63
CA GLU A 101 2.81 11.22 -13.94
C GLU A 101 3.97 10.22 -13.85
N ILE A 102 4.76 10.25 -12.78
CA ILE A 102 5.81 9.26 -12.52
C ILE A 102 5.19 7.86 -12.36
N LEU A 103 4.15 7.69 -11.54
CA LEU A 103 3.47 6.40 -11.37
C LEU A 103 2.87 5.88 -12.69
N ASN A 104 2.22 6.75 -13.47
CA ASN A 104 1.68 6.36 -14.78
C ASN A 104 2.79 5.90 -15.74
N MET A 105 3.94 6.57 -15.74
CA MET A 105 5.12 6.12 -16.49
C MET A 105 5.62 4.77 -16.01
N MET A 106 5.71 4.58 -14.69
CA MET A 106 6.12 3.30 -14.09
C MET A 106 5.20 2.15 -14.50
N THR A 107 3.88 2.35 -14.49
CA THR A 107 2.91 1.36 -14.97
C THR A 107 3.11 1.04 -16.45
N ALA A 108 3.34 2.05 -17.29
CA ALA A 108 3.62 1.84 -18.71
C ALA A 108 4.96 1.12 -18.95
N PHE A 109 5.96 1.36 -18.11
CA PHE A 109 7.22 0.61 -18.15
C PHE A 109 7.01 -0.86 -17.78
N ASP A 110 6.16 -1.17 -16.80
CA ASP A 110 5.80 -2.55 -16.42
C ASP A 110 5.08 -3.28 -17.56
N ASP A 111 4.08 -2.64 -18.17
CA ASP A 111 3.33 -3.17 -19.32
C ASP A 111 4.26 -3.55 -20.50
N LEU A 112 5.31 -2.75 -20.71
CA LEU A 112 6.30 -2.96 -21.78
C LEU A 112 7.55 -3.74 -21.33
N LYS A 113 7.58 -4.24 -20.08
CA LYS A 113 8.67 -5.01 -19.48
C LYS A 113 10.02 -4.27 -19.45
N LEU A 114 9.99 -2.96 -19.20
CA LEU A 114 11.15 -2.06 -19.11
C LEU A 114 11.66 -1.92 -17.68
N ASN A 115 12.00 -3.04 -17.03
CA ASN A 115 12.29 -3.10 -15.59
C ASN A 115 13.38 -2.14 -15.10
N GLN A 116 14.37 -1.82 -15.94
CA GLN A 116 15.43 -0.85 -15.60
C GLN A 116 14.86 0.57 -15.39
N LEU A 117 13.88 0.96 -16.21
CA LEU A 117 13.25 2.28 -16.11
C LEU A 117 12.36 2.40 -14.89
N ILE A 118 11.76 1.29 -14.45
CA ILE A 118 10.94 1.25 -13.24
C ILE A 118 11.79 1.56 -12.02
N LYS A 119 12.97 0.94 -11.90
CA LYS A 119 13.90 1.22 -10.80
C LYS A 119 14.34 2.68 -10.79
N LEU A 120 14.68 3.24 -11.97
CA LEU A 120 15.06 4.66 -12.09
C LEU A 120 13.92 5.60 -11.66
N ALA A 121 12.69 5.28 -12.06
CA ALA A 121 11.51 6.06 -11.70
C ALA A 121 11.16 5.95 -10.22
N GLU A 122 11.32 4.77 -9.62
CA GLU A 122 11.14 4.55 -8.19
C GLU A 122 12.15 5.33 -7.34
N ASP A 123 13.44 5.30 -7.73
CA ASP A 123 14.50 6.08 -7.09
C ASP A 123 14.19 7.59 -7.20
N PHE A 124 13.73 8.04 -8.37
CA PHE A 124 13.34 9.44 -8.60
C PHE A 124 12.14 9.85 -7.74
N LEU A 125 11.10 9.03 -7.69
CA LEU A 125 9.88 9.26 -6.90
C LEU A 125 10.22 9.37 -5.41
N THR A 126 11.05 8.46 -4.91
CA THR A 126 11.47 8.43 -3.50
C THR A 126 12.30 9.66 -3.13
N LYS A 127 13.19 10.10 -4.03
CA LYS A 127 14.10 11.23 -3.78
C LYS A 127 13.44 12.60 -3.93
N HIS A 128 12.53 12.75 -4.89
CA HIS A 128 11.99 14.06 -5.27
C HIS A 128 10.50 14.24 -4.94
N HIS A 129 9.76 13.16 -4.69
CA HIS A 129 8.31 13.16 -4.49
C HIS A 129 7.88 12.37 -3.24
N GLN A 130 8.72 12.35 -2.20
CA GLN A 130 8.35 11.69 -0.94
C GLN A 130 7.06 12.25 -0.33
N ASN A 131 6.84 13.58 -0.42
CA ASN A 131 5.61 14.22 0.03
C ASN A 131 4.37 13.70 -0.72
N PHE A 132 4.50 13.41 -2.02
CA PHE A 132 3.41 12.83 -2.80
C PHE A 132 3.00 11.45 -2.25
N LEU A 133 3.97 10.60 -1.92
CA LEU A 133 3.72 9.29 -1.31
C LEU A 133 2.98 9.38 0.03
N THR A 134 3.23 10.45 0.80
CA THR A 134 2.60 10.66 2.11
C THR A 134 1.27 11.43 2.07
N ASN A 135 0.99 12.17 0.98
CA ASN A 135 -0.21 13.01 0.88
C ASN A 135 -1.49 12.19 0.75
N ASP A 136 -1.48 11.14 -0.08
CA ASP A 136 -2.60 10.20 -0.20
C ASP A 136 -2.09 8.76 -0.41
N PRO A 137 -1.63 8.10 0.67
CA PRO A 137 -1.10 6.74 0.60
C PRO A 137 -2.16 5.72 0.19
N ILE A 138 -3.45 6.04 0.34
CA ILE A 138 -4.57 5.14 0.04
C ILE A 138 -4.78 5.06 -1.46
N GLU A 139 -4.81 6.23 -2.12
CA GLU A 139 -4.96 6.32 -3.57
C GLU A 139 -3.73 5.72 -4.28
N ILE A 140 -2.53 5.98 -3.76
CA ILE A 140 -1.31 5.40 -4.31
C ILE A 140 -1.32 3.88 -4.16
N LEU A 141 -1.66 3.35 -2.97
CA LEU A 141 -1.77 1.91 -2.77
C LEU A 141 -2.80 1.29 -3.72
N GLN A 142 -3.94 1.95 -3.96
CA GLN A 142 -4.92 1.53 -4.96
C GLN A 142 -4.37 1.52 -6.39
N MET A 143 -3.54 2.49 -6.77
CA MET A 143 -2.91 2.51 -8.10
C MET A 143 -1.90 1.38 -8.28
N VAL A 144 -1.10 1.08 -7.26
CA VAL A 144 0.05 0.18 -7.40
C VAL A 144 -0.23 -1.28 -7.03
N HIS A 145 -1.34 -1.60 -6.36
CA HIS A 145 -1.58 -2.94 -5.81
C HIS A 145 -1.60 -4.07 -6.83
N SER A 146 -2.01 -3.81 -8.08
CA SER A 146 -2.05 -4.80 -9.15
C SER A 146 -0.67 -5.12 -9.73
N HIS A 147 0.35 -4.31 -9.42
CA HIS A 147 1.68 -4.38 -10.01
C HIS A 147 2.70 -4.85 -8.97
N LYS A 148 3.09 -6.12 -9.07
CA LYS A 148 4.07 -6.76 -8.17
C LYS A 148 5.43 -6.07 -8.16
N ILE A 149 5.74 -5.28 -9.18
CA ILE A 149 7.02 -4.58 -9.29
C ILE A 149 7.10 -3.35 -8.36
N PHE A 150 5.96 -2.85 -7.88
CA PHE A 150 5.89 -1.70 -6.97
C PHE A 150 5.89 -2.08 -5.49
N ASN A 151 6.48 -3.23 -5.13
CA ASN A 151 6.48 -3.71 -3.74
C ASN A 151 7.09 -2.68 -2.77
N ASN A 152 8.15 -1.94 -3.11
CA ASN A 152 8.70 -0.97 -2.15
C ASN A 152 7.76 0.23 -1.94
N ILE A 153 7.04 0.69 -2.98
CA ILE A 153 6.02 1.73 -2.85
C ILE A 153 4.84 1.20 -2.03
N GLN A 154 4.38 -0.02 -2.29
CA GLN A 154 3.34 -0.67 -1.49
C GLN A 154 3.73 -0.76 -0.02
N ASP A 155 4.93 -1.25 0.27
CA ASP A 155 5.47 -1.37 1.64
C ASP A 155 5.59 0.00 2.31
N PHE A 156 6.01 1.03 1.58
CA PHE A 156 6.06 2.40 2.09
C PHE A 156 4.66 2.90 2.49
N CYS A 157 3.68 2.76 1.60
CA CYS A 157 2.30 3.17 1.87
C CYS A 157 1.69 2.37 3.03
N LEU A 158 1.92 1.06 3.08
CA LEU A 158 1.42 0.20 4.17
C LEU A 158 2.02 0.57 5.52
N LYS A 159 3.33 0.82 5.59
CA LYS A 159 4.00 1.28 6.83
C LYS A 159 3.46 2.63 7.28
N PHE A 160 3.25 3.55 6.34
CA PHE A 160 2.73 4.87 6.66
C PHE A 160 1.27 4.83 7.14
N ILE A 161 0.41 4.02 6.50
CA ILE A 161 -0.95 3.77 6.97
C ILE A 161 -0.93 3.10 8.34
N SER A 162 -0.05 2.12 8.54
CA SER A 162 0.03 1.38 9.80
C SER A 162 0.50 2.25 10.97
N SER A 163 1.43 3.19 10.74
CA SER A 163 1.87 4.15 11.76
C SER A 163 0.87 5.30 12.00
N LYS A 164 0.04 5.64 11.00
CA LYS A 164 -0.99 6.69 11.09
C LYS A 164 -2.35 6.21 10.55
N PRO A 165 -2.99 5.23 11.23
CA PRO A 165 -4.20 4.56 10.72
C PRO A 165 -5.38 5.51 10.51
N ASN A 166 -5.44 6.61 11.27
CA ASN A 166 -6.48 7.62 11.12
C ASN A 166 -6.55 8.23 9.72
N ILE A 167 -5.45 8.27 8.95
CA ILE A 167 -5.46 8.71 7.55
C ILE A 167 -6.39 7.84 6.71
N LEU A 168 -6.42 6.54 6.99
CA LEU A 168 -7.32 5.61 6.34
C LEU A 168 -8.72 5.67 6.96
N PHE A 169 -8.84 5.36 8.25
CA PHE A 169 -10.13 5.08 8.86
C PHE A 169 -11.04 6.30 9.02
N ASN A 170 -10.48 7.52 9.07
CA ASN A 170 -11.27 8.76 9.09
C ASN A 170 -11.53 9.31 7.68
N SER A 171 -10.99 8.68 6.62
CA SER A 171 -11.17 9.14 5.25
C SER A 171 -12.54 8.75 4.71
N VAL A 172 -13.20 9.67 4.02
CA VAL A 172 -14.41 9.37 3.24
C VAL A 172 -14.18 8.31 2.16
N LYS A 173 -12.92 8.14 1.70
CA LYS A 173 -12.54 7.12 0.73
C LYS A 173 -12.58 5.71 1.32
N PHE A 174 -12.54 5.56 2.65
CA PHE A 174 -12.50 4.26 3.32
C PHE A 174 -13.69 3.38 2.97
N ALA A 175 -14.90 3.94 2.97
CA ALA A 175 -16.13 3.23 2.59
C ALA A 175 -16.03 2.53 1.22
N ASN A 176 -15.26 3.12 0.29
CA ASN A 176 -15.08 2.62 -1.08
C ASN A 176 -13.79 1.80 -1.25
N LEU A 177 -12.99 1.60 -0.20
CA LEU A 177 -11.76 0.81 -0.28
C LEU A 177 -12.08 -0.62 -0.77
N LEU A 178 -11.25 -1.11 -1.68
CA LEU A 178 -11.35 -2.46 -2.22
C LEU A 178 -11.05 -3.50 -1.13
N ALA A 179 -11.83 -4.58 -1.08
CA ALA A 179 -11.67 -5.63 -0.08
C ALA A 179 -10.26 -6.24 -0.02
N PRO A 180 -9.57 -6.49 -1.16
CA PRO A 180 -8.18 -6.99 -1.13
C PRO A 180 -7.20 -6.04 -0.45
N LEU A 181 -7.40 -4.72 -0.55
CA LEU A 181 -6.53 -3.75 0.12
C LEU A 181 -6.78 -3.74 1.62
N LEU A 182 -8.05 -3.76 2.03
CA LEU A 182 -8.42 -3.87 3.43
C LEU A 182 -7.85 -5.17 4.04
N GLU A 183 -7.90 -6.28 3.29
CA GLU A 183 -7.29 -7.55 3.70
C GLU A 183 -5.77 -7.41 3.93
N ILE A 184 -5.04 -6.73 3.05
CA ILE A 184 -3.59 -6.51 3.21
C ILE A 184 -3.29 -5.64 4.44
N ILE A 185 -4.09 -4.60 4.68
CA ILE A 185 -3.95 -3.68 5.82
C ILE A 185 -4.28 -4.41 7.14
N LEU A 186 -5.36 -5.19 7.18
CA LEU A 186 -5.74 -5.96 8.37
C LEU A 186 -4.77 -7.11 8.69
N LYS A 187 -3.94 -7.53 7.74
CA LYS A 187 -2.85 -8.48 8.00
C LYS A 187 -1.61 -7.85 8.65
N GLN A 188 -1.47 -6.51 8.62
CA GLN A 188 -0.32 -5.83 9.20
C GLN A 188 -0.33 -5.92 10.73
N ASP A 189 0.69 -6.57 11.30
CA ASP A 189 0.84 -6.67 12.76
C ASP A 189 1.22 -5.31 13.40
N ASP A 190 1.73 -4.37 12.60
CA ASP A 190 2.17 -3.05 13.01
C ASP A 190 1.14 -1.93 12.85
N LEU A 191 -0.12 -2.28 12.54
CA LEU A 191 -1.22 -1.32 12.49
C LEU A 191 -1.52 -0.79 13.90
N VAL A 192 -1.22 0.48 14.13
CA VAL A 192 -1.27 1.14 15.46
C VAL A 192 -2.69 1.61 15.81
N LEU A 193 -3.58 0.65 16.02
CA LEU A 193 -4.98 0.90 16.34
C LEU A 193 -5.49 -0.18 17.29
N ASP A 194 -6.33 0.20 18.25
CA ASP A 194 -6.92 -0.76 19.18
C ASP A 194 -7.83 -1.72 18.42
N GLU A 195 -7.80 -3.01 18.76
CA GLU A 195 -8.48 -4.02 17.96
C GLU A 195 -10.00 -3.80 17.93
N ILE A 196 -10.56 -3.18 18.98
CA ILE A 196 -11.96 -2.76 18.97
C ILE A 196 -12.25 -1.65 17.95
N GLU A 197 -11.36 -0.67 17.80
CA GLU A 197 -11.50 0.37 16.77
C GLU A 197 -11.37 -0.24 15.37
N ILE A 198 -10.50 -1.23 15.19
CA ILE A 198 -10.39 -1.98 13.92
C ILE A 198 -11.71 -2.68 13.60
N TRP A 199 -12.31 -3.36 14.59
CA TRP A 199 -13.61 -4.02 14.44
C TRP A 199 -14.72 -3.03 14.07
N GLU A 200 -14.84 -1.92 14.80
CA GLU A 200 -15.87 -0.89 14.52
C GLU A 200 -15.72 -0.30 13.12
N ASN A 201 -14.48 -0.05 12.67
CA ASN A 201 -14.23 0.43 11.33
C ASN A 201 -14.52 -0.64 10.27
N LEU A 202 -14.21 -1.91 10.52
CA LEU A 202 -14.57 -3.00 9.62
C LEU A 202 -16.10 -3.11 9.45
N VAL A 203 -16.84 -2.98 10.55
CA VAL A 203 -18.32 -2.93 10.54
C VAL A 203 -18.80 -1.74 9.71
N LYS A 204 -18.30 -0.52 9.98
CA LYS A 204 -18.65 0.69 9.19
C LYS A 204 -18.37 0.51 7.70
N TRP A 205 -17.23 -0.09 7.34
CA TRP A 205 -16.87 -0.40 5.96
C TRP A 205 -17.85 -1.39 5.32
N GLY A 206 -18.25 -2.43 6.05
CA GLY A 206 -19.19 -3.43 5.57
C GLY A 206 -20.60 -2.87 5.36
N LEU A 207 -21.07 -2.05 6.30
CA LEU A 207 -22.39 -1.39 6.22
C LEU A 207 -22.46 -0.46 5.00
N ALA A 208 -21.35 0.21 4.66
CA ALA A 208 -21.28 1.07 3.49
C ALA A 208 -21.35 0.34 2.14
N LYS A 209 -21.27 -1.00 2.10
CA LYS A 209 -21.32 -1.78 0.85
C LYS A 209 -22.72 -1.99 0.31
N ASP A 210 -23.73 -1.94 1.16
CA ASP A 210 -25.11 -2.17 0.74
C ASP A 210 -26.09 -1.33 1.57
N LYS A 211 -26.88 -0.50 0.89
CA LYS A 211 -27.90 0.37 1.51
C LYS A 211 -28.97 -0.40 2.28
N ILE A 212 -29.16 -1.70 1.97
CA ILE A 212 -30.09 -2.57 2.70
C ILE A 212 -29.70 -2.69 4.20
N LEU A 213 -28.44 -2.40 4.52
CA LEU A 213 -27.87 -2.47 5.86
C LEU A 213 -27.93 -1.15 6.66
N ASP A 214 -28.50 -0.07 6.12
CA ASP A 214 -28.61 1.25 6.79
C ASP A 214 -29.62 1.28 7.96
N GLU A 215 -30.32 0.18 8.23
CA GLU A 215 -31.23 0.05 9.36
C GLU A 215 -30.51 -0.39 10.65
N ASP A 216 -31.08 -0.02 11.80
CA ASP A 216 -30.67 -0.52 13.11
C ASP A 216 -30.53 -2.06 13.11
N VAL A 217 -29.36 -2.54 13.50
CA VAL A 217 -29.01 -3.97 13.56
C VAL A 217 -29.97 -4.80 14.40
N SER A 218 -30.62 -4.19 15.40
CA SER A 218 -31.65 -4.86 16.21
C SER A 218 -32.89 -5.27 15.40
N LYS A 219 -33.10 -4.67 14.22
CA LYS A 219 -34.21 -4.95 13.30
C LYS A 219 -33.84 -5.89 12.15
N TRP A 220 -32.59 -6.35 12.09
CA TRP A 220 -32.13 -7.19 11.00
C TRP A 220 -32.77 -8.57 11.03
N ASN A 221 -33.12 -9.07 9.84
CA ASN A 221 -33.52 -10.46 9.64
C ASN A 221 -32.29 -11.32 9.27
N GLN A 222 -32.48 -12.63 9.18
CA GLN A 222 -31.40 -13.57 8.85
C GLN A 222 -30.76 -13.29 7.47
N GLU A 223 -31.54 -12.81 6.50
CA GLU A 223 -31.02 -12.50 5.17
C GLU A 223 -30.03 -11.34 5.19
N LYS A 224 -30.31 -10.26 5.94
CA LYS A 224 -29.37 -9.15 6.15
C LYS A 224 -28.08 -9.62 6.81
N PHE A 225 -28.17 -10.48 7.82
CA PHE A 225 -26.98 -11.08 8.44
C PHE A 225 -26.18 -11.93 7.45
N ASN A 226 -26.81 -12.72 6.60
CA ASN A 226 -26.12 -13.52 5.59
C ASN A 226 -25.40 -12.64 4.55
N ILE A 227 -26.02 -11.51 4.14
CA ILE A 227 -25.40 -10.54 3.23
C ILE A 227 -24.16 -9.93 3.90
N PHE A 228 -24.29 -9.47 5.15
CA PHE A 228 -23.21 -8.85 5.90
C PHE A 228 -22.05 -9.82 6.18
N GLU A 229 -22.38 -11.06 6.55
CA GLU A 229 -21.42 -12.15 6.70
C GLU A 229 -20.63 -12.35 5.40
N ARG A 230 -21.31 -12.43 4.25
CA ARG A 230 -20.63 -12.60 2.95
C ARG A 230 -19.67 -11.46 2.64
N VAL A 231 -20.02 -10.22 3.00
CA VAL A 231 -19.16 -9.04 2.80
C VAL A 231 -17.90 -9.13 3.68
N LEU A 232 -18.05 -9.55 4.92
CA LEU A 232 -16.97 -9.56 5.90
C LEU A 232 -16.24 -10.91 6.05
N HIS A 233 -16.71 -11.97 5.38
CA HIS A 233 -16.26 -13.35 5.58
C HIS A 233 -14.74 -13.52 5.53
N LYS A 234 -14.07 -12.88 4.56
CA LYS A 234 -12.61 -12.94 4.42
C LYS A 234 -11.85 -12.06 5.41
N LEU A 235 -12.53 -11.08 6.00
CA LEU A 235 -11.95 -10.05 6.85
C LEU A 235 -12.11 -10.37 8.34
N ILE A 236 -13.21 -11.02 8.75
CA ILE A 236 -13.47 -11.45 10.14
C ILE A 236 -12.30 -12.26 10.72
N PRO A 237 -11.70 -13.25 10.02
CA PRO A 237 -10.58 -14.02 10.56
C PRO A 237 -9.31 -13.20 10.80
N LEU A 238 -9.23 -11.97 10.29
CA LEU A 238 -8.09 -11.07 10.47
C LEU A 238 -8.22 -10.20 11.72
N ILE A 239 -9.36 -10.28 12.43
CA ILE A 239 -9.60 -9.58 13.68
C ILE A 239 -9.07 -10.43 14.84
N ARG A 240 -8.27 -9.81 15.71
CA ARG A 240 -7.69 -10.45 16.90
C ARG A 240 -8.65 -10.31 18.08
N PHE A 241 -9.79 -11.01 18.03
CA PHE A 241 -10.87 -10.88 19.02
C PHE A 241 -10.43 -11.03 20.49
N TYR A 242 -9.36 -11.78 20.76
CA TYR A 242 -8.82 -11.96 22.11
C TYR A 242 -8.13 -10.71 22.67
N ASP A 243 -7.79 -9.75 21.82
CA ASP A 243 -7.25 -8.44 22.19
C ASP A 243 -8.36 -7.40 22.43
N ILE A 244 -9.63 -7.78 22.27
CA ILE A 244 -10.80 -6.95 22.60
C ILE A 244 -11.19 -7.20 24.06
N SER A 245 -11.50 -6.13 24.81
CA SER A 245 -11.95 -6.26 26.20
C SER A 245 -13.29 -7.01 26.28
N SER A 246 -13.58 -7.66 27.41
CA SER A 246 -14.86 -8.35 27.61
C SER A 246 -16.06 -7.39 27.55
N GLU A 247 -15.87 -6.15 28.01
CA GLU A 247 -16.85 -5.06 27.93
C GLU A 247 -17.13 -4.66 26.48
N ASP A 248 -16.08 -4.37 25.71
CA ASP A 248 -16.23 -4.02 24.29
C ASP A 248 -16.79 -5.18 23.47
N TYR A 249 -16.38 -6.41 23.77
CA TYR A 249 -16.95 -7.60 23.14
C TYR A 249 -18.46 -7.65 23.37
N PHE A 250 -18.91 -7.50 24.62
CA PHE A 250 -20.32 -7.56 24.96
C PHE A 250 -21.14 -6.42 24.32
N ASN A 251 -20.60 -5.20 24.31
CA ASN A 251 -21.34 -4.02 23.86
C ASN A 251 -21.32 -3.81 22.34
N LYS A 252 -20.23 -4.21 21.66
CA LYS A 252 -19.96 -3.82 20.26
C LYS A 252 -19.80 -4.99 19.32
N VAL A 253 -19.13 -6.07 19.74
CA VAL A 253 -18.92 -7.26 18.89
C VAL A 253 -20.16 -8.15 18.89
N ARG A 254 -20.72 -8.40 20.07
CA ARG A 254 -21.88 -9.27 20.28
C ARG A 254 -23.10 -8.86 19.47
N THR A 255 -23.27 -7.57 19.24
CA THR A 255 -24.33 -7.01 18.39
C THR A 255 -24.39 -7.64 17.00
N TYR A 256 -23.24 -8.08 16.48
CA TYR A 256 -23.12 -8.75 15.18
C TYR A 256 -22.77 -10.24 15.32
N GLU A 257 -22.97 -10.87 16.47
CA GLU A 257 -22.52 -12.24 16.75
C GLU A 257 -22.99 -13.28 15.72
N GLN A 258 -24.10 -13.02 15.02
CA GLN A 258 -24.65 -13.92 14.02
C GLN A 258 -23.73 -14.14 12.81
N ILE A 259 -22.84 -13.18 12.49
CA ILE A 259 -21.87 -13.35 11.40
C ILE A 259 -20.61 -14.11 11.83
N LEU A 260 -20.45 -14.38 13.13
CA LEU A 260 -19.33 -15.12 13.67
C LEU A 260 -19.68 -16.62 13.71
N SER A 261 -18.72 -17.46 13.33
CA SER A 261 -18.89 -18.91 13.44
C SER A 261 -19.18 -19.30 14.89
N LYS A 262 -19.99 -20.35 15.07
CA LYS A 262 -20.34 -20.85 16.41
C LYS A 262 -19.08 -21.22 17.21
N GLU A 263 -18.11 -21.83 16.55
CA GLU A 263 -16.83 -22.22 17.15
C GLU A 263 -16.04 -21.00 17.67
N LEU A 264 -15.94 -19.93 16.86
CA LEU A 264 -15.24 -18.71 17.25
C LEU A 264 -15.91 -18.03 18.44
N ARG A 265 -17.25 -17.95 18.42
CA ARG A 265 -18.03 -17.37 19.54
C ARG A 265 -17.79 -18.13 20.84
N GLU A 266 -17.87 -19.46 20.81
CA GLU A 266 -17.65 -20.28 22.00
C GLU A 266 -16.22 -20.16 22.54
N ASP A 267 -15.22 -20.06 21.67
CA ASP A 267 -13.82 -19.91 22.09
C ASP A 267 -13.56 -18.53 22.72
N ILE A 268 -14.09 -17.45 22.14
CA ILE A 268 -13.98 -16.08 22.70
C ILE A 268 -14.69 -16.00 24.06
N LEU A 269 -15.89 -16.58 24.19
CA LEU A 269 -16.61 -16.61 25.46
C LEU A 269 -15.81 -17.36 26.55
N LYS A 270 -15.23 -18.52 26.22
CA LYS A 270 -14.37 -19.26 27.15
C LYS A 270 -13.16 -18.43 27.58
N PHE A 271 -12.52 -17.74 26.65
CA PHE A 271 -11.39 -16.86 26.94
C PHE A 271 -11.72 -15.79 27.98
N HIS A 272 -12.87 -15.13 27.87
CA HIS A 272 -13.27 -14.09 28.84
C HIS A 272 -13.80 -14.64 30.17
N MET A 273 -14.38 -15.85 30.19
CA MET A 273 -15.07 -16.38 31.37
C MET A 273 -14.23 -17.37 32.19
N VAL A 274 -13.22 -18.02 31.61
CA VAL A 274 -12.45 -19.09 32.24
C VAL A 274 -11.01 -18.62 32.50
N PRO A 275 -10.63 -18.36 33.77
CA PRO A 275 -9.26 -17.98 34.10
C PRO A 275 -8.25 -19.04 33.64
N GLY A 276 -7.20 -18.60 32.94
CA GLY A 276 -6.14 -19.49 32.45
C GLY A 276 -6.49 -20.31 31.20
N TYR A 277 -7.60 -19.99 30.52
CA TYR A 277 -7.94 -20.62 29.24
C TYR A 277 -6.83 -20.40 28.20
N LYS A 278 -6.45 -21.47 27.50
CA LYS A 278 -5.49 -21.41 26.39
C LYS A 278 -6.25 -21.26 25.07
N LEU A 279 -5.89 -20.22 24.33
CA LEU A 279 -6.43 -19.90 23.01
C LEU A 279 -6.28 -21.07 22.04
N THR A 280 -7.34 -21.41 21.31
CA THR A 280 -7.29 -22.51 20.33
C THR A 280 -7.35 -22.03 18.88
N LEU A 281 -8.01 -20.88 18.62
CA LEU A 281 -8.22 -20.36 17.27
C LEU A 281 -7.41 -19.10 16.93
N ASN A 282 -6.53 -18.64 17.84
CA ASN A 282 -5.75 -17.44 17.58
C ASN A 282 -4.73 -17.68 16.45
N LYS A 283 -4.91 -16.97 15.33
CA LYS A 283 -4.04 -17.08 14.14
C LYS A 283 -2.98 -16.00 14.05
N TYR A 284 -3.14 -14.89 14.78
CA TYR A 284 -2.31 -13.70 14.61
C TYR A 284 -1.74 -13.23 15.95
N PRO A 285 -0.52 -12.65 15.94
CA PRO A 285 0.01 -12.00 17.13
C PRO A 285 -0.79 -10.74 17.45
N LYS A 286 -0.71 -10.31 18.71
CA LYS A 286 -1.31 -9.05 19.17
C LYS A 286 -0.71 -7.87 18.41
N ARG A 287 -1.56 -6.96 17.92
CA ARG A 287 -1.09 -5.72 17.27
C ARG A 287 -0.60 -4.71 18.29
N CYS A 288 0.22 -3.77 17.81
CA CYS A 288 0.58 -2.59 18.59
C CYS A 288 -0.65 -1.71 18.86
N SER A 289 -1.03 -1.58 20.13
CA SER A 289 -2.10 -0.66 20.55
C SER A 289 -1.57 0.77 20.70
N LYS A 290 -2.43 1.75 20.38
CA LYS A 290 -2.18 3.18 20.63
C LYS A 290 -2.04 3.48 22.12
N SER A 291 -2.77 2.72 22.95
CA SER A 291 -2.80 2.87 24.40
C SER A 291 -1.47 2.50 25.08
N ASN A 292 -0.58 1.78 24.39
CA ASN A 292 0.74 1.42 24.91
C ASN A 292 1.78 2.55 24.83
N ILE A 293 1.41 3.75 24.35
CA ILE A 293 2.34 4.88 24.16
C ILE A 293 1.79 6.14 24.85
N ASP A 294 1.80 6.16 26.18
CA ASP A 294 1.55 7.39 26.96
C ASP A 294 2.80 8.28 26.95
N SER A 295 3.22 8.76 25.77
CA SER A 295 4.37 9.68 25.65
C SER A 295 4.14 10.75 24.59
N SER A 296 4.55 11.97 24.91
CA SER A 296 4.55 13.11 23.98
C SER A 296 5.84 13.22 23.17
N LEU A 297 6.89 12.47 23.54
CA LEU A 297 8.22 12.51 22.91
C LEU A 297 8.54 11.22 22.16
N ILE A 298 8.11 10.09 22.71
CA ILE A 298 8.36 8.75 22.18
C ILE A 298 7.14 8.34 21.38
N ASN A 299 7.36 7.98 20.12
CA ASN A 299 6.33 7.39 19.26
C ASN A 299 6.63 5.89 19.08
N ILE A 300 5.80 5.20 18.31
CA ILE A 300 5.98 3.77 18.07
C ILE A 300 7.30 3.42 17.39
N GLU A 301 7.85 4.32 16.57
CA GLU A 301 9.14 4.13 15.89
C GLU A 301 10.29 4.10 16.91
N HIS A 302 10.23 4.99 17.90
CA HIS A 302 11.16 4.99 19.02
C HIS A 302 11.00 3.74 19.90
N ILE A 303 9.77 3.28 20.16
CA ILE A 303 9.54 2.04 20.91
C ILE A 303 10.09 0.81 20.15
N ALA A 304 9.90 0.77 18.84
CA ALA A 304 10.47 -0.26 17.97
C ALA A 304 12.00 -0.26 18.05
N LEU A 305 12.60 0.92 18.01
CA LEU A 305 14.05 1.10 18.18
C LEU A 305 14.52 0.58 19.55
N PHE A 306 13.82 0.94 20.63
CA PHE A 306 14.16 0.50 21.98
C PHE A 306 14.08 -1.03 22.12
N SER A 307 13.06 -1.66 21.55
CA SER A 307 12.94 -3.13 21.58
C SER A 307 14.09 -3.81 20.84
N ASN A 308 14.50 -3.27 19.69
CA ASN A 308 15.67 -3.78 18.96
C ASN A 308 16.97 -3.62 19.77
N TRP A 309 17.12 -2.52 20.51
CA TRP A 309 18.25 -2.32 21.43
C TRP A 309 18.26 -3.36 22.56
N ILE A 310 17.10 -3.65 23.16
CA ILE A 310 16.96 -4.66 24.22
C ILE A 310 17.34 -6.06 23.69
N GLU A 311 16.90 -6.41 22.48
CA GLU A 311 17.18 -7.71 21.87
C GLU A 311 18.55 -7.82 21.20
N ARG A 312 19.34 -6.74 21.17
CA ARG A 312 20.66 -6.65 20.51
C ARG A 312 20.63 -7.07 19.03
N LYS A 313 19.59 -6.65 18.30
CA LYS A 313 19.47 -6.92 16.85
C LYS A 313 20.12 -5.78 16.06
N ASP A 314 21.18 -6.10 15.30
CA ASP A 314 21.94 -5.14 14.47
C ASP A 314 21.21 -4.70 13.18
N ASN A 315 20.15 -5.42 12.79
CA ASN A 315 19.42 -5.14 11.55
C ASN A 315 18.21 -4.24 11.83
N TYR A 316 18.18 -3.07 11.19
CA TYR A 316 17.01 -2.16 11.05
C TYR A 316 15.83 -2.78 10.27
N LYS A 317 15.75 -4.10 10.16
CA LYS A 317 14.53 -4.74 9.68
C LYS A 317 13.51 -4.61 10.79
N TYR A 318 12.73 -3.54 10.68
CA TYR A 318 11.50 -3.26 11.40
C TYR A 318 10.70 -4.56 11.58
N ASN A 319 10.87 -5.20 12.74
CA ASN A 319 10.09 -6.34 13.18
C ASN A 319 9.23 -5.80 14.32
N ASN A 320 8.04 -5.32 13.96
CA ASN A 320 7.12 -4.62 14.85
C ASN A 320 6.28 -5.54 15.74
N ASN A 321 6.64 -6.83 15.82
CA ASN A 321 6.16 -7.67 16.91
C ASN A 321 6.81 -7.15 18.19
N MET A 322 6.14 -6.24 18.90
CA MET A 322 6.56 -5.71 20.19
C MET A 322 6.46 -6.82 21.24
N PRO A 323 7.57 -7.42 21.69
CA PRO A 323 7.52 -8.41 22.75
C PRO A 323 7.42 -7.74 24.13
N TYR A 324 7.57 -6.41 24.18
CA TYR A 324 7.64 -5.61 25.40
C TYR A 324 6.51 -4.59 25.46
N GLU A 325 5.97 -4.41 26.65
CA GLU A 325 5.04 -3.34 26.99
C GLU A 325 5.82 -2.20 27.64
N PHE A 326 5.70 -0.99 27.10
CA PHE A 326 6.41 0.18 27.59
C PHE A 326 5.46 1.05 28.42
N ASN A 327 5.73 1.15 29.71
CA ASN A 327 4.93 1.93 30.64
C ASN A 327 5.62 3.27 30.94
N LEU A 328 4.90 4.39 30.80
CA LEU A 328 5.42 5.71 31.19
C LEU A 328 5.50 5.81 32.72
N ILE A 329 6.72 5.84 33.25
CA ILE A 329 6.98 5.93 34.70
C ILE A 329 7.07 7.39 35.17
N LEU A 330 7.66 8.28 34.37
CA LEU A 330 7.87 9.69 34.74
C LEU A 330 7.73 10.61 33.53
N ARG A 331 7.00 11.72 33.67
CA ARG A 331 6.91 12.80 32.68
C ARG A 331 7.05 14.14 33.38
N GLY A 332 8.10 14.91 33.05
CA GLY A 332 8.39 16.18 33.74
C GLY A 332 7.23 17.17 33.79
N GLY A 333 6.40 17.24 32.74
CA GLY A 333 5.20 18.09 32.72
C GLY A 333 4.02 17.60 33.57
N ARG A 334 4.03 16.33 34.03
CA ARG A 334 3.01 15.74 34.93
C ARG A 334 3.54 15.60 36.37
N ASP A 335 4.80 15.16 36.48
CA ASP A 335 5.37 14.63 37.71
C ASP A 335 6.47 15.54 38.31
N SER A 336 6.71 16.72 37.71
CA SER A 336 7.82 17.63 38.02
C SER A 336 9.20 17.12 37.59
N PHE A 337 10.14 18.04 37.40
CA PHE A 337 11.50 17.76 36.94
C PHE A 337 12.54 18.00 38.04
N ASP A 338 12.31 17.42 39.22
CA ASP A 338 13.21 17.50 40.37
C ASP A 338 13.72 16.11 40.79
N PRO A 339 14.92 16.02 41.41
CA PRO A 339 15.51 14.74 41.79
C PRO A 339 14.63 13.90 42.72
N LYS A 340 13.84 14.53 43.61
CA LYS A 340 13.00 13.81 44.56
C LYS A 340 11.86 13.11 43.82
N SER A 341 11.22 13.80 42.88
CA SER A 341 10.18 13.21 42.03
C SER A 341 10.71 12.09 41.12
N PHE A 342 11.94 12.21 40.62
CA PHE A 342 12.59 11.13 39.87
C PHE A 342 12.78 9.89 40.75
N HIS A 343 13.42 10.02 41.91
CA HIS A 343 13.68 8.89 42.81
C HIS A 343 12.37 8.23 43.29
N ASN A 344 11.36 9.03 43.65
CA ASN A 344 10.07 8.50 44.08
C ASN A 344 9.37 7.63 43.02
N ASN A 345 9.49 8.01 41.74
CA ASN A 345 8.78 7.33 40.66
C ASN A 345 9.60 6.21 40.00
N CYS A 346 10.92 6.37 39.89
CA CYS A 346 11.78 5.47 39.12
C CYS A 346 12.52 4.42 39.97
N ASP A 347 12.80 4.70 41.25
CA ASP A 347 13.57 3.76 42.07
C ASP A 347 12.82 2.41 42.23
N ASN A 348 13.56 1.31 42.14
CA ASN A 348 13.07 -0.06 42.28
C ASN A 348 11.99 -0.49 41.26
N LYS A 349 11.84 0.21 40.12
CA LYS A 349 10.89 -0.15 39.06
C LYS A 349 11.40 -1.21 38.07
N GLY A 350 12.63 -1.70 38.24
CA GLY A 350 13.24 -2.70 37.36
C GLY A 350 14.01 -2.07 36.20
N ALA A 351 14.01 -2.72 35.04
CA ALA A 351 14.70 -2.23 33.85
C ALA A 351 13.98 -1.02 33.26
N THR A 352 14.61 0.15 33.29
CA THR A 352 14.07 1.40 32.75
C THR A 352 14.94 1.95 31.63
N ILE A 353 14.32 2.64 30.68
CA ILE A 353 15.00 3.48 29.68
C ILE A 353 14.78 4.92 30.13
N THR A 354 15.86 5.61 30.49
CA THR A 354 15.84 6.97 31.06
C THR A 354 16.66 7.93 30.21
#